data_AF-A0A923E9A0-F1
#
_entry.id   AF-A0A923E9A0-F1
#
_cell.length_a   1.000
_cell.length_b   1.000
_cell.length_c   1.000
_cell.angle_alpha   90.00
_cell.angle_beta   90.00
_cell.angle_gamma   90.00
#
_symmetry.space_group_name_H-M   'P 1'
#
loop_
_entity.id
_entity.type
_entity.pdbx_description
1 polymer ?
#
loop_
_entity_poly.entity_id
_entity_poly.type
_entity_poly.pdbx_seq_one_letter_code
_entity_poly.pdbx_strand_id
1 'polypeptide(L)' 'MRGAILYTMTSEGNRNLSQFVNDAVMAEVRRLEVKYNGGAPFPAVGPRELPQGGAAAASGDEGRQR' A
#
# COMPACT_ATOMS: atom_id res chain seq x y z
N MET A 1 -3.64 13.79 11.48
CA MET A 1 -2.35 13.71 10.76
C MET A 1 -1.55 15.01 10.81
N ARG A 2 -2.01 16.12 10.20
CA ARG A 2 -1.25 17.39 10.17
C ARG A 2 -0.80 17.88 11.55
N GLY A 3 -1.66 17.81 12.56
CA GLY A 3 -1.30 18.16 13.94
C GLY A 3 -0.17 17.28 14.50
N ALA A 4 -0.26 15.95 14.34
CA ALA A 4 0.79 15.04 14.78
C ALA A 4 2.16 15.41 14.19
N ILE A 5 2.22 15.68 12.88
CA ILE A 5 3.45 16.11 12.21
C ILE A 5 3.97 17.42 12.78
N LEU A 6 3.13 18.45 12.93
CA LEU A 6 3.57 19.75 13.45
C LEU A 6 4.15 19.64 14.87
N TYR A 7 3.60 18.75 15.69
CA TYR A 7 4.03 18.58 17.09
C TYR A 7 5.17 17.56 17.27
N THR A 8 5.49 16.73 16.27
CA THR A 8 6.54 15.70 16.37
C THR A 8 7.62 15.76 15.30
N MET A 9 7.52 16.66 14.31
CA MET A 9 8.47 16.73 13.18
C MET A 9 9.93 16.88 13.62
N THR A 10 10.19 17.63 14.69
CA THR A 10 11.55 17.87 15.19
C THR A 10 12.11 16.67 15.95
N SER A 11 11.27 15.96 16.72
CA SER A 11 11.70 14.81 17.53
C SER A 11 11.79 13.52 16.72
N GLU A 12 10.88 13.31 15.77
CA GLU A 12 10.82 12.13 14.91
C GLU A 12 11.60 12.33 13.59
N GLY A 13 12.11 13.53 13.32
CA GLY A 13 12.93 13.82 12.14
C GLY A 13 12.18 13.89 10.81
N ASN A 14 10.85 13.85 10.82
CA ASN A 14 10.01 13.94 9.64
C ASN A 14 10.01 15.37 9.06
N ARG A 15 10.55 15.55 7.85
CA ARG A 15 10.70 16.89 7.25
C ARG A 15 9.44 17.39 6.54
N ASN A 16 8.53 16.49 6.19
CA ASN A 16 7.26 16.80 5.53
C ASN A 16 6.23 15.66 5.70
N LEU A 17 5.00 15.91 5.23
CA LEU A 17 3.88 14.97 5.30
C LEU A 17 4.15 13.67 4.51
N SER A 18 4.74 13.74 3.33
CA SER A 18 5.01 12.56 2.50
C SER A 18 5.99 11.60 3.19
N GLN A 19 7.04 12.14 3.80
CA GLN A 19 8.00 11.35 4.60
C GLN A 19 7.31 10.72 5.82
N PHE A 20 6.52 11.49 6.56
CA PHE A 20 5.78 10.97 7.72
C PHE A 20 4.87 9.79 7.35
N VAL A 21 4.10 9.93 6.27
CA VAL A 21 3.20 8.87 5.81
C VAL A 21 3.99 7.64 5.35
N ASN A 22 5.06 7.84 4.58
CA ASN A 22 5.93 6.76 4.15
C ASN A 22 6.47 5.96 5.34
N ASP A 23 7.02 6.64 6.34
CA ASP A 23 7.68 6.00 7.48
C ASP A 23 6.66 5.27 8.37
N ALA A 24 5.48 5.86 8.56
CA ALA A 24 4.36 5.22 9.26
C ALA A 24 3.88 3.95 8.52
N VAL A 25 3.75 4.00 7.19
CA VAL A 25 3.38 2.84 6.37
C VAL A 25 4.46 1.75 6.46
N MET A 26 5.73 2.11 6.35
CA MET A 26 6.83 1.14 6.43
C MET A 26 6.94 0.50 7.83
N ALA A 27 6.59 1.22 8.90
CA ALA A 27 6.51 0.64 10.24
C ALA A 27 5.41 -0.43 10.33
N GLU A 28 4.24 -0.18 9.73
CA GLU A 28 3.15 -1.15 9.68
C GLU A 28 3.50 -2.36 8.80
N VAL A 29 4.17 -2.15 7.66
CA VAL A 29 4.68 -3.25 6.81
C VAL A 29 5.60 -4.17 7.62
N ARG A 30 6.58 -3.61 8.36
CA ARG A 30 7.46 -4.40 9.23
C ARG A 30 6.70 -5.19 10.29
N ARG A 31 5.66 -4.60 10.89
CA ARG A 31 4.79 -5.29 11.85
C ARG A 31 4.08 -6.47 11.21
N LEU A 32 3.61 -6.32 9.97
CA LEU A 32 2.96 -7.38 9.20
C LEU A 32 3.95 -8.47 8.76
N GLU A 33 5.17 -8.12 8.38
CA GLU A 33 6.25 -9.05 8.05
C GLU A 33 6.59 -9.95 9.25
N VAL A 34 6.69 -9.39 10.45
CA VAL A 34 6.85 -10.17 11.69
C VAL A 34 5.66 -11.09 11.93
N LYS A 35 4.44 -10.58 11.77
CA LYS A 35 3.21 -11.33 12.08
C LYS A 35 2.94 -12.47 11.09
N TYR A 36 3.22 -12.27 9.81
CA TYR A 36 2.73 -13.13 8.73
C TYR A 36 3.83 -13.75 7.87
N ASN A 37 5.06 -13.26 7.95
CA ASN A 37 6.16 -13.68 7.09
C ASN A 37 7.45 -14.02 7.87
N GLY A 38 7.31 -14.38 9.15
CA GLY A 38 8.46 -14.79 9.99
C GLY A 38 9.51 -13.69 10.19
N GLY A 39 9.13 -12.42 10.01
CA GLY A 39 10.05 -11.28 10.05
C GLY A 39 10.84 -11.04 8.76
N ALA A 40 10.62 -11.86 7.71
CA ALA A 40 11.19 -11.62 6.40
C ALA A 40 10.35 -10.61 5.60
N PRO A 41 10.93 -9.88 4.64
CA PRO A 41 10.18 -9.01 3.74
C PRO A 41 9.18 -9.76 2.87
N PHE A 42 8.03 -9.17 2.59
CA PHE A 42 7.06 -9.76 1.66
C PHE A 42 7.67 -9.91 0.25
N PRO A 43 7.30 -10.97 -0.50
CA PRO A 43 7.77 -11.14 -1.86
C PRO A 43 7.30 -9.96 -2.73
N ALA A 44 8.15 -9.54 -3.66
CA ALA A 44 7.77 -8.55 -4.65
C ALA A 44 6.62 -9.09 -5.52
N VAL A 45 5.62 -8.25 -5.76
CA VAL A 45 4.50 -8.59 -6.64
C VAL A 45 4.94 -8.41 -8.08
N GLY A 46 4.88 -9.49 -8.87
CA GLY A 46 5.29 -9.51 -10.27
C GLY A 46 4.36 -8.69 -11.17
N PRO A 47 4.79 -8.34 -12.40
CA PRO A 47 3.91 -7.73 -13.38
C PRO A 47 2.72 -8.66 -13.66
N ARG A 48 1.48 -8.18 -13.43
CA ARG A 48 0.18 -8.88 -13.54
C ARG A 48 -0.29 -9.67 -12.31
N GLU A 49 0.42 -9.62 -11.18
CA GLU A 49 -0.06 -10.24 -9.93
C GLU A 49 -0.91 -9.30 -9.06
N LEU A 50 -0.82 -7.98 -9.29
CA LEU A 50 -1.79 -7.04 -8.74
C LEU A 50 -3.11 -7.20 -9.51
N PRO A 51 -4.27 -7.31 -8.81
CA PRO A 51 -5.57 -7.26 -9.46
C PRO A 51 -5.66 -5.99 -10.31
N GLN A 52 -5.63 -6.15 -11.63
CA GLN A 52 -5.96 -5.06 -12.54
C GLN A 52 -7.45 -4.76 -12.30
N GLY A 53 -7.75 -3.54 -11.89
CA GLY A 53 -8.99 -3.17 -11.20
C GLY A 53 -10.26 -3.84 -11.76
N GLY A 54 -10.97 -4.58 -10.90
CA GLY A 54 -12.29 -5.13 -11.17
C GLY A 54 -13.39 -4.06 -11.18
N ALA A 55 -13.26 -3.06 -12.05
CA ALA A 55 -14.28 -2.05 -12.30
C ALA A 55 -14.25 -1.55 -13.75
N ALA A 56 -14.22 -2.47 -14.73
CA ALA A 56 -14.55 -2.18 -16.14
C ALA A 56 -14.70 -3.46 -16.98
N ALA A 57 -15.50 -4.44 -16.55
CA ALA A 57 -15.93 -5.55 -17.42
C ALA A 57 -17.23 -6.19 -16.91
N ALA A 58 -18.22 -5.35 -16.63
CA ALA A 58 -19.61 -5.78 -16.48
C ALA A 58 -20.44 -5.06 -17.55
N SER A 59 -20.27 -5.47 -18.80
CA SER A 59 -21.24 -5.19 -19.87
C SER A 59 -21.07 -6.21 -21.00
N GLY A 60 -21.97 -7.18 -21.03
CA GLY A 60 -22.51 -7.78 -22.25
C GLY A 60 -21.56 -8.59 -23.14
N ASP A 61 -21.34 -9.85 -22.78
CA ASP A 61 -21.19 -10.90 -23.78
C ASP A 61 -22.59 -11.24 -24.31
N GLU A 62 -23.04 -10.52 -25.35
CA GLU A 62 -24.21 -10.90 -26.15
C GLU A 62 -23.77 -11.12 -27.59
N GLY A 63 -23.68 -12.42 -27.95
CA GLY A 63 -24.17 -12.93 -29.22
C GLY A 63 -23.36 -12.61 -30.48
N ARG A 64 -22.41 -13.48 -30.81
CA ARG A 64 -22.09 -13.77 -32.21
C ARG A 64 -22.17 -15.28 -32.47
N GLN A 65 -23.35 -15.74 -32.85
CA GLN A 65 -23.52 -16.97 -33.63
C GLN A 65 -24.26 -16.63 -34.92
N ARG A 66 -23.65 -17.11 -36.03
CA ARG A 66 -24.11 -17.14 -37.43
C ARG A 66 -23.90 -15.84 -38.21
#